data_AF-A0A3N5X9I5-F1
#
_entry.id   AF-A0A3N5X9I5-F1
#
_cell.length_a   1.000
_cell.length_b   1.000
_cell.length_c   1.000
_cell.angle_alpha   90.00
_cell.angle_beta   90.00
_cell.angle_gamma   90.00
#
_symmetry.space_group_name_H-M   'P 1'
#
loop_
_entity.id
_entity.type
_entity.pdbx_description
1 polymer ?
#
loop_
_entity_poly.entity_id
_entity_poly.type
_entity_poly.pdbx_seq_one_letter_code
_entity_poly.pdbx_strand_id
1 'polypeptide(L)'
;LCGHEWRFKKTECPYCGYEGQKGRTLIYVKDRKNEWVELCSECHKYIVGIDLGTSTEAATEAAAPSLVYLDILAQEKGFTPIAVCAWNVIDTTK
;
A
#
# COMPACT_ATOMS: atom_id res chain seq x y z
N LEU A 1 14.49 10.61 -2.26
CA LEU A 1 14.29 9.47 -1.33
C LEU A 1 15.63 8.75 -1.19
N CYS A 2 16.03 8.29 0.01
CA CYS A 2 17.37 7.69 0.24
C CYS A 2 17.42 6.16 0.11
N GLY A 3 16.30 5.50 -0.18
CA GLY A 3 16.24 4.03 -0.36
C GLY A 3 16.47 3.21 0.91
N HIS A 4 16.37 3.82 2.09
CA HIS A 4 16.59 3.11 3.35
C HIS A 4 15.42 2.15 3.66
N GLU A 5 15.73 0.96 4.14
CA GLU A 5 14.77 -0.07 4.54
C GLU A 5 14.81 -0.25 6.06
N TRP A 6 13.64 -0.33 6.70
CA TRP A 6 13.52 -0.55 8.14
C TRP A 6 12.43 -1.57 8.45
N ARG A 7 12.56 -2.21 9.61
CA ARG A 7 11.51 -3.11 10.11
C ARG A 7 10.35 -2.29 10.67
N PHE A 8 9.14 -2.70 10.31
CA PHE A 8 7.90 -2.07 10.77
C PHE A 8 6.92 -3.11 11.31
N LYS A 9 6.18 -2.76 12.36
CA LYS A 9 5.22 -3.66 13.02
C LYS A 9 3.96 -3.76 12.18
N LYS A 10 3.73 -4.91 11.55
CA LYS A 10 2.56 -5.14 10.67
C LYS A 10 1.20 -5.02 11.36
N THR A 11 1.12 -4.90 12.69
CA THR A 11 -0.15 -4.81 13.45
C THR A 11 -0.66 -3.39 13.64
N GLU A 12 0.10 -2.37 13.27
CA GLU A 12 -0.28 -0.96 13.42
C GLU A 12 -0.35 -0.23 12.06
N CYS A 13 -1.14 0.83 11.98
CA CYS A 13 -1.13 1.71 10.81
C CYS A 13 0.20 2.48 10.73
N PRO A 14 0.93 2.45 9.59
CA PRO A 14 2.22 3.15 9.46
C PRO A 14 2.12 4.68 9.49
N TYR A 15 0.91 5.23 9.40
CA TYR A 15 0.70 6.68 9.43
C TYR A 15 0.23 7.20 10.79
N CYS A 16 -0.89 6.68 11.32
CA CYS A 16 -1.48 7.17 12.56
C CYS A 16 -1.17 6.31 13.80
N GLY A 17 -0.53 5.14 13.63
CA GLY A 17 -0.21 4.24 14.73
C GLY A 17 -1.41 3.48 15.32
N TYR A 18 -2.59 3.50 14.66
CA TYR A 18 -3.74 2.75 15.17
C TYR A 18 -3.44 1.24 15.22
N GLU A 19 -3.57 0.68 16.42
CA GLU A 19 -3.46 -0.75 16.67
C GLU A 19 -4.85 -1.38 16.77
N GLY A 20 -5.17 -2.29 15.85
CA GLY A 20 -6.44 -3.01 15.89
C GLY A 20 -6.85 -3.58 14.54
N GLN A 21 -7.51 -4.75 14.57
CA GLN A 21 -8.00 -5.41 13.35
C GLN A 21 -9.25 -4.73 12.75
N LYS A 22 -10.07 -4.05 13.57
CA LYS A 22 -11.36 -3.48 13.11
C LYS A 22 -11.21 -2.26 12.20
N GLY A 23 -10.14 -1.49 12.37
CA GLY A 23 -9.88 -0.26 11.59
C GLY A 23 -8.95 -0.46 10.39
N ARG A 24 -8.57 -1.72 10.08
CA ARG A 24 -7.63 -2.04 8.99
C ARG A 24 -8.24 -3.09 8.09
N THR A 25 -8.28 -2.81 6.79
CA THR A 25 -8.80 -3.74 5.77
C THR A 25 -7.70 -4.09 4.79
N LEU A 26 -7.42 -5.39 4.65
CA LEU A 26 -6.51 -5.91 3.64
C LEU A 26 -7.32 -6.37 2.43
N ILE A 27 -7.00 -5.83 1.25
CA ILE A 27 -7.60 -6.20 -0.01
C ILE A 27 -6.53 -6.90 -0.86
N TYR A 28 -6.85 -8.12 -1.28
CA TYR A 28 -6.01 -8.92 -2.17
C TYR A 28 -6.65 -9.00 -3.55
N VAL A 29 -5.84 -9.03 -4.59
CA VAL A 29 -6.33 -9.27 -5.96
C VAL A 29 -6.32 -10.76 -6.26
N LYS A 30 -7.43 -11.25 -6.82
CA LYS A 30 -7.74 -12.67 -6.97
C LYS A 30 -6.63 -13.49 -7.64
N ASP A 31 -5.99 -12.91 -8.65
CA ASP A 31 -4.94 -13.56 -9.44
C ASP A 31 -3.51 -13.26 -8.95
N ARG A 32 -3.35 -12.37 -7.95
CA ARG A 32 -2.05 -11.94 -7.40
C ARG A 32 -2.07 -11.87 -5.87
N LYS A 33 -1.99 -13.04 -5.24
CA LYS A 33 -2.11 -13.17 -3.77
C LYS A 33 -0.92 -12.59 -2.99
N ASN A 34 0.21 -12.39 -3.64
CA ASN A 34 1.39 -11.76 -3.06
C ASN A 34 1.28 -10.23 -3.03
N GLU A 35 0.31 -9.63 -3.72
CA GLU A 35 0.12 -8.19 -3.81
C GLU A 35 -1.14 -7.81 -3.01
N TRP A 36 -1.05 -6.76 -2.19
CA TRP A 36 -2.17 -6.30 -1.38
C TRP A 36 -2.17 -4.79 -1.21
N VAL A 37 -3.35 -4.25 -0.92
CA VAL A 37 -3.48 -2.90 -0.39
C VAL A 37 -4.10 -2.96 1.00
N GLU A 38 -3.54 -2.17 1.90
CA GLU A 38 -4.03 -2.01 3.25
C GLU A 38 -4.67 -0.64 3.42
N LEU A 39 -5.93 -0.63 3.84
CA LEU A 39 -6.72 0.58 4.09
C LEU A 39 -6.85 0.80 5.60
N CYS A 40 -6.64 2.03 6.06
CA CYS A 40 -6.90 2.43 7.43
C CYS A 40 -8.14 3.31 7.52
N SER A 41 -9.19 2.83 8.17
CA SER A 41 -10.45 3.56 8.35
C SER A 41 -10.34 4.75 9.31
N GLU A 42 -9.33 4.77 10.18
CA GLU A 42 -9.14 5.85 11.15
C GLU A 42 -8.56 7.12 10.52
N CYS A 43 -7.56 6.98 9.66
CA CYS A 43 -6.91 8.12 9.00
C CYS A 43 -7.23 8.26 7.50
N HIS A 44 -8.05 7.35 6.95
CA HIS A 44 -8.40 7.28 5.53
C HIS A 44 -7.17 7.25 4.60
N LYS A 45 -6.10 6.60 5.07
CA LYS A 45 -4.88 6.38 4.28
C LYS A 45 -4.68 4.93 3.92
N TYR A 46 -3.90 4.70 2.87
CA TYR A 46 -3.55 3.37 2.42
C TYR A 46 -2.06 3.20 2.09
N ILE A 47 -1.61 1.94 2.13
CA ILE A 47 -0.30 1.50 1.68
C ILE A 47 -0.45 0.24 0.83
N VAL A 48 0.29 0.18 -0.29
CA VAL A 48 0.39 -1.02 -1.13
C VAL A 48 1.59 -1.86 -0.69
N GLY A 49 1.48 -3.17 -0.81
CA GLY A 49 2.54 -4.09 -0.45
C GLY A 49 2.61 -5.28 -1.39
N ILE A 50 3.81 -5.83 -1.47
CA ILE A 50 4.10 -7.06 -2.21
C ILE A 50 4.95 -7.99 -1.33
N ASP A 51 4.64 -9.28 -1.36
CA ASP A 51 5.43 -10.32 -0.73
C ASP A 51 6.44 -10.82 -1.75
N LEU A 52 7.71 -10.50 -1.51
CA LEU A 52 8.83 -10.90 -2.36
C LEU A 52 9.27 -12.36 -2.09
N GLY A 53 8.73 -13.01 -1.07
CA GLY A 53 9.15 -14.36 -0.66
C GLY A 53 10.65 -14.40 -0.36
N THR A 54 11.35 -15.40 -0.92
CA THR A 54 12.82 -15.52 -0.85
C THR A 54 13.55 -14.88 -2.03
N SER A 55 12.82 -14.41 -3.05
CA SER A 55 13.40 -13.73 -4.22
C SER A 55 13.62 -12.26 -3.90
N THR A 56 14.87 -11.93 -3.57
CA THR A 56 15.32 -10.55 -3.34
C THR A 56 15.68 -9.81 -4.62
N GLU A 57 15.54 -10.45 -5.79
CA GLU A 57 15.98 -9.90 -7.08
C GLU A 57 15.06 -8.81 -7.65
N ALA A 58 13.86 -8.62 -7.11
CA ALA A 58 13.02 -7.49 -7.47
C ALA A 58 13.48 -6.24 -6.72
N ALA A 59 14.11 -5.29 -7.42
CA ALA A 59 14.37 -3.97 -6.88
C ALA A 59 13.05 -3.35 -6.40
N THR A 60 12.94 -3.08 -5.09
CA THR A 60 11.75 -2.49 -4.46
C THR A 60 11.26 -1.23 -5.19
N GLU A 61 12.19 -0.48 -5.78
CA GLU A 61 11.90 0.72 -6.58
C GLU A 61 11.13 0.43 -7.87
N ALA A 62 11.39 -0.69 -8.54
CA ALA A 62 10.64 -1.11 -9.72
C ALA A 62 9.34 -1.83 -9.36
N ALA A 63 9.28 -2.44 -8.17
CA ALA A 63 8.08 -3.10 -7.68
C ALA A 63 6.97 -2.08 -7.37
N ALA A 64 7.27 -0.93 -6.79
CA ALA A 64 6.24 0.04 -6.38
C ALA A 64 5.35 0.54 -7.55
N PRO A 65 5.87 0.95 -8.72
CA PRO A 65 5.04 1.30 -9.87
C PRO A 65 4.19 0.14 -10.40
N SER A 66 4.66 -1.11 -10.27
CA SER A 66 3.90 -2.29 -10.72
C SER A 66 2.60 -2.52 -9.94
N LEU A 67 2.48 -1.89 -8.76
CA LEU A 67 1.33 -1.95 -7.87
C LEU A 67 0.32 -0.81 -8.11
N VAL A 68 0.51 0.06 -9.11
CA VAL A 68 -0.35 1.24 -9.36
C VAL A 68 -1.84 0.89 -9.50
N TYR A 69 -2.15 -0.31 -9.98
CA TYR A 69 -3.53 -0.77 -10.10
C TYR A 69 -4.22 -0.92 -8.73
N LEU A 70 -3.47 -1.17 -7.66
CA LEU A 70 -3.96 -1.15 -6.27
C LEU A 70 -4.16 0.28 -5.76
N ASP A 71 -3.29 1.22 -6.16
CA ASP A 71 -3.48 2.64 -5.86
C ASP A 71 -4.81 3.14 -6.44
N ILE A 72 -5.12 2.79 -7.70
CA ILE A 72 -6.41 3.12 -8.34
C ILE A 72 -7.57 2.57 -7.51
N LEU A 73 -7.54 1.28 -7.16
CA LEU A 73 -8.60 0.63 -6.38
C LEU A 73 -8.84 1.29 -5.00
N ALA A 74 -7.78 1.76 -4.35
CA ALA A 74 -7.89 2.43 -3.06
C ALA A 74 -8.40 3.87 -3.20
N GLN A 75 -7.93 4.61 -4.21
CA GLN A 75 -8.34 5.99 -4.46
C GLN A 75 -9.79 6.09 -4.95
N GLU A 76 -10.27 5.13 -5.75
CA GLU A 76 -11.68 5.01 -6.12
C GLU A 76 -12.60 4.77 -4.90
N LYS A 77 -12.07 4.20 -3.82
CA LYS A 77 -12.77 4.02 -2.54
C LYS A 77 -12.67 5.26 -1.63
N GLY A 78 -12.02 6.34 -2.08
CA GLY A 78 -11.87 7.59 -1.31
C GLY A 78 -10.70 7.61 -0.33
N PHE A 79 -9.74 6.69 -0.44
CA PHE A 79 -8.54 6.70 0.41
C PHE A 79 -7.39 7.46 -0.26
N THR A 80 -6.46 7.98 0.55
CA THR A 80 -5.26 8.70 0.07
C THR A 80 -3.98 7.92 0.40
N PRO A 81 -2.93 7.97 -0.44
CA PRO A 81 -1.69 7.26 -0.14
C PRO A 81 -1.00 7.84 1.10
N ILE A 82 -0.29 7.01 1.86
CA ILE A 82 0.57 7.49 2.96
C ILE A 82 1.70 8.39 2.47
N ALA A 83 2.17 8.18 1.24
CA ALA A 83 3.23 8.94 0.60
C ALA A 83 2.86 9.17 -0.88
N VAL A 84 2.90 10.43 -1.29
CA VAL A 84 2.67 10.81 -2.69
C VAL A 84 3.93 10.55 -3.50
N CYS A 85 3.78 9.77 -4.57
CA CYS A 85 4.81 9.37 -5.51
C CYS A 85 4.36 9.72 -6.94
N ALA A 86 5.29 9.78 -7.89
CA ALA A 86 5.00 10.17 -9.26
C ALA A 86 3.92 9.30 -9.96
N TRP A 87 3.79 8.04 -9.55
CA TRP A 87 2.85 7.07 -10.15
C TRP A 87 1.49 6.96 -9.44
N ASN A 88 1.32 7.54 -8.25
CA ASN A 88 0.06 7.42 -7.49
C ASN A 88 -0.71 8.75 -7.37
N VAL A 89 -0.35 9.76 -8.17
CA VAL A 89 -1.19 10.95 -8.39
C VAL A 89 -2.15 10.62 -9.53
N ILE A 90 -3.32 10.09 -9.19
CA ILE A 90 -4.32 9.64 -10.16
C ILE A 90 -5.50 10.60 -10.10
N ASP A 91 -5.95 11.07 -11.26
CA ASP A 91 -7.21 11.81 -11.36
C ASP A 91 -8.36 10.80 -11.37
N THR A 92 -9.02 10.64 -10.22
CA THR A 92 -10.17 9.75 -10.05
C THR A 92 -11.51 10.49 -10.24
N THR A 93 -11.49 11.77 -10.60
CA THR A 93 -12.68 12.57 -10.88
C THR A 93 -13.21 12.26 -12.27
N LYS A 94 -14.21 11.37 -12.35
CA LYS A 94 -15.08 11.19 -13.51
C LYS A 94 -16.46 11.78 -13.27
#